data_AF-A0A1X0NWK9-F1
#
_entry.id   AF-A0A1X0NWK9-F1
#
_cell.length_a   1.000
_cell.length_b   1.000
_cell.length_c   1.000
_cell.angle_alpha   90.00
_cell.angle_beta   90.00
_cell.angle_gamma   90.00
#
_symmetry.space_group_name_H-M   'P 1'
#
loop_
_entity.id
_entity.type
_entity.pdbx_description
1 polymer ?
#
loop_
_entity_poly.entity_id
_entity_poly.type
_entity_poly.pdbx_seq_one_letter_code
_entity_poly.pdbx_strand_id
1 'polypeptide(L)'
;MTEGIEWPPQLLLVLRRHLEQVEHPEHPRTPPLATGAAQRSVLTFLADAREQVRQRCNTSESVLECCQSLVLDTIEECCASSFLSARERRVINLAAAQRERRSDGRPGPKRRRSDTEEAAAAKAATATPACSHKCAAVLPVEYLLRFFIALPSILVHYDKLGGCAMPAAYKQPLWDYVNAVLDIMKEITFVDTMSYVVLK
;
A
#
# COMPACT_ATOMS: atom_id res chain seq x y z
N MET A 1 26.07 5.52 -9.92
CA MET A 1 24.71 4.98 -9.74
C MET A 1 24.64 4.54 -8.30
N THR A 2 23.73 5.13 -7.55
CA THR A 2 23.52 4.90 -6.12
C THR A 2 22.71 3.62 -5.96
N GLU A 3 23.27 2.63 -5.27
CA GLU A 3 22.52 1.42 -4.94
C GLU A 3 21.55 1.75 -3.80
N GLY A 4 20.25 1.69 -4.08
CA GLY A 4 19.21 1.74 -3.05
C GLY A 4 18.38 3.03 -3.02
N ILE A 5 17.80 3.27 -1.85
CA ILE A 5 16.78 4.31 -1.65
C ILE A 5 17.46 5.63 -1.29
N GLU A 6 17.18 6.67 -2.07
CA GLU A 6 17.62 8.04 -1.83
C GLU A 6 16.57 8.79 -1.02
N TRP A 7 16.85 9.01 0.27
CA TRP A 7 15.89 9.60 1.19
C TRP A 7 15.92 11.14 1.17
N PRO A 8 14.82 11.82 0.78
CA PRO A 8 14.70 13.26 0.99
C PRO A 8 14.66 13.57 2.49
N PRO A 9 15.50 14.48 3.02
CA PRO A 9 15.56 14.76 4.46
C PRO A 9 14.23 15.14 5.09
N GLN A 10 13.39 15.89 4.35
CA GLN A 10 12.05 16.27 4.81
C GLN A 10 11.11 15.08 5.03
N LEU A 11 11.23 14.01 4.23
CA LEU A 11 10.41 12.80 4.40
C LEU A 11 10.89 11.96 5.58
N LEU A 12 12.18 11.98 5.89
CA LEU A 12 12.70 11.38 7.13
C LEU A 12 12.16 12.09 8.37
N LEU A 13 11.99 13.42 8.33
CA LEU A 13 11.35 14.16 9.42
C LEU A 13 9.87 13.78 9.61
N VAL A 14 9.13 13.64 8.50
CA VAL A 14 7.74 13.16 8.52
C VAL A 14 7.67 11.76 9.12
N LEU A 15 8.51 10.84 8.65
CA LEU A 15 8.56 9.47 9.14
C LEU A 15 8.91 9.42 10.63
N ARG A 16 9.91 10.18 11.06
CA ARG A 16 10.31 10.25 12.48
C ARG A 16 9.13 10.68 13.34
N ARG A 17 8.44 11.78 12.98
CA ARG A 17 7.27 12.26 13.72
C ARG A 17 6.15 11.22 13.74
N HIS A 18 5.94 10.53 12.61
CA HIS A 18 4.96 9.46 12.52
C HIS A 18 5.29 8.31 13.49
N LEU A 19 6.54 7.82 13.50
CA LEU A 19 6.99 6.77 14.40
C LEU A 19 6.90 7.19 15.88
N GLU A 20 7.26 8.43 16.22
CA GLU A 20 7.13 8.97 17.58
C GLU A 20 5.67 8.92 18.09
N GLN A 21 4.67 9.08 17.21
CA GLN A 21 3.25 8.95 17.58
C GLN A 21 2.82 7.49 17.68
N VAL A 22 3.17 6.67 16.69
CA VAL A 22 2.70 5.28 16.58
C VAL A 22 3.33 4.38 17.64
N GLU A 23 4.60 4.61 17.94
CA GLU A 23 5.39 3.82 18.88
C GLU A 23 5.42 4.44 20.29
N HIS A 24 4.59 5.47 20.53
CA HIS A 24 4.48 6.10 21.84
C HIS A 24 4.12 5.04 22.91
N PRO A 25 4.88 4.94 24.01
CA PRO A 25 4.76 3.82 24.96
C PRO A 25 3.39 3.77 25.64
N GLU A 26 2.83 4.92 26.01
CA GLU A 26 1.56 5.01 26.76
C GLU A 26 0.34 5.33 25.88
N HIS A 27 0.50 6.23 24.92
CA HIS A 27 -0.58 6.78 24.10
C HIS A 27 -0.26 6.67 22.61
N PRO A 28 -0.18 5.45 22.03
CA PRO A 28 0.10 5.28 20.61
C PRO A 28 -1.03 5.87 19.76
N ARG A 29 -0.68 6.58 18.70
CA ARG A 29 -1.62 7.24 17.79
C ARG A 29 -1.23 6.98 16.34
N THR A 30 -2.22 6.92 15.46
CA THR A 30 -2.05 6.71 14.01
C THR A 30 -2.74 7.83 13.24
N PRO A 31 -2.30 8.16 12.01
CA PRO A 31 -3.14 8.92 11.11
C PRO A 31 -4.50 8.20 10.93
N PRO A 32 -5.61 8.95 10.76
CA PRO A 32 -6.91 8.34 10.48
C PRO A 32 -6.85 7.47 9.22
N LEU A 33 -7.27 6.21 9.32
CA LEU A 33 -7.29 5.28 8.19
C LEU A 33 -8.20 5.78 7.08
N ALA A 34 -7.81 5.52 5.83
CA ALA A 34 -8.54 5.91 4.61
C ALA A 34 -9.77 5.02 4.37
N THR A 35 -10.80 5.24 5.18
CA THR A 35 -12.06 4.48 5.16
C THR A 35 -13.17 5.19 4.39
N GLY A 36 -12.99 6.48 4.08
CA GLY A 36 -13.88 7.28 3.23
C GLY A 36 -13.23 7.69 1.91
N ALA A 37 -14.07 8.09 0.93
CA ALA A 37 -13.62 8.45 -0.42
C ALA A 37 -12.76 9.73 -0.48
N ALA A 38 -12.90 10.63 0.49
CA ALA A 38 -12.11 11.87 0.57
C ALA A 38 -10.70 11.68 1.15
N GLN A 39 -10.42 10.51 1.74
CA GLN A 39 -9.13 10.23 2.37
C GLN A 39 -8.21 9.52 1.37
N ARG A 40 -7.01 10.05 1.21
CA ARG A 40 -6.00 9.46 0.33
C ARG A 40 -5.36 8.25 1.00
N SER A 41 -5.53 7.09 0.40
CA SER A 41 -4.86 5.84 0.75
C SER A 41 -3.55 5.66 -0.02
N VAL A 42 -2.70 4.73 0.43
CA VAL A 42 -1.51 4.29 -0.32
C VAL A 42 -1.90 3.82 -1.72
N LEU A 43 -2.95 2.99 -1.84
CA LEU A 43 -3.41 2.47 -3.12
C LEU A 43 -3.80 3.59 -4.09
N THR A 44 -4.64 4.54 -3.64
CA THR A 44 -5.06 5.67 -4.48
C THR A 44 -3.90 6.61 -4.79
N PHE A 45 -3.00 6.83 -3.83
CA PHE A 45 -1.81 7.66 -4.05
C PHE A 45 -0.90 7.08 -5.13
N LEU A 46 -0.59 5.78 -5.08
CA LEU A 46 0.26 5.13 -6.07
C LEU A 46 -0.40 5.09 -7.46
N ALA A 47 -1.73 4.91 -7.52
CA ALA A 47 -2.48 5.01 -8.76
C ALA A 47 -2.41 6.44 -9.37
N ASP A 48 -2.60 7.47 -8.55
CA ASP A 48 -2.54 8.88 -8.97
C ASP A 48 -1.11 9.29 -9.37
N ALA A 49 -0.10 8.72 -8.72
CA ALA A 49 1.32 9.01 -8.97
C ALA A 49 1.86 8.32 -10.23
N ARG A 50 1.13 7.37 -10.84
CA ARG A 50 1.63 6.54 -11.95
C ARG A 50 2.22 7.35 -13.10
N GLU A 51 1.49 8.36 -13.57
CA GLU A 51 1.95 9.18 -14.70
C GLU A 51 3.19 10.02 -14.34
N GLN A 52 3.23 10.52 -13.11
CA GLN A 52 4.36 11.28 -12.60
C GLN A 52 5.62 10.42 -12.40
N VAL A 53 5.45 9.15 -12.00
CA VAL A 53 6.55 8.18 -11.94
C VAL A 53 7.06 7.87 -13.35
N ARG A 54 6.15 7.66 -14.31
CA ARG A 54 6.50 7.42 -15.73
C ARG A 54 7.36 8.54 -16.33
N GLN A 55 7.11 9.79 -15.93
CA GLN A 55 7.90 10.94 -16.39
C GLN A 55 9.29 11.04 -15.73
N ARG A 56 9.47 10.44 -14.56
CA ARG A 56 10.72 10.49 -13.77
C ARG A 56 11.61 9.26 -13.99
N CYS A 57 11.04 8.12 -14.39
CA CYS A 57 11.78 6.89 -14.64
C CYS A 57 12.00 6.67 -16.15
N ASN A 58 13.22 6.29 -16.54
CA ASN A 58 13.56 5.89 -17.91
C ASN A 58 13.24 4.41 -18.21
N THR A 59 12.37 3.79 -17.40
CA THR A 59 12.03 2.37 -17.48
C THR A 59 10.77 2.16 -18.32
N SER A 60 10.62 1.00 -18.97
CA SER A 60 9.40 0.68 -19.72
C SER A 60 8.17 0.63 -18.82
N GLU A 61 7.01 0.96 -19.38
CA GLU A 61 5.72 0.99 -18.65
C GLU A 61 5.40 -0.36 -17.99
N SER A 62 5.62 -1.47 -18.70
CA SER A 62 5.41 -2.82 -18.16
C SER A 62 6.23 -3.10 -16.89
N VAL A 63 7.47 -2.60 -16.81
CA VAL A 63 8.33 -2.79 -15.65
C VAL A 63 7.86 -1.89 -14.49
N LEU A 64 7.39 -0.67 -14.77
CA LEU A 64 6.81 0.20 -13.76
C LEU A 64 5.53 -0.41 -13.16
N GLU A 65 4.68 -1.01 -13.99
CA GLU A 65 3.49 -1.75 -13.53
C GLU A 65 3.88 -2.94 -12.65
N CYS A 66 4.92 -3.69 -13.03
CA CYS A 66 5.48 -4.75 -12.19
C CYS A 66 6.02 -4.22 -10.85
N CYS A 67 6.73 -3.10 -10.84
CA CYS A 67 7.26 -2.50 -9.61
C CYS A 67 6.13 -2.03 -8.68
N GLN A 68 5.11 -1.37 -9.23
CA GLN A 68 3.94 -0.96 -8.47
C GLN A 68 3.19 -2.15 -7.89
N SER A 69 2.98 -3.21 -8.70
CA SER A 69 2.30 -4.43 -8.26
C SER A 69 3.10 -5.12 -7.16
N LEU A 70 4.42 -5.26 -7.32
CA LEU A 70 5.31 -5.84 -6.31
C LEU A 70 5.25 -5.05 -4.99
N VAL A 71 5.29 -3.71 -5.04
CA VAL A 71 5.16 -2.87 -3.85
C VAL A 71 3.83 -3.11 -3.15
N LEU A 72 2.73 -3.12 -3.89
CA LEU A 72 1.40 -3.32 -3.33
C LEU A 72 1.24 -4.74 -2.75
N ASP A 73 1.69 -5.77 -3.45
CA ASP A 73 1.62 -7.16 -3.01
C ASP A 73 2.50 -7.39 -1.76
N THR A 74 3.70 -6.79 -1.74
CA THR A 74 4.59 -6.84 -0.57
C THR A 74 3.98 -6.11 0.62
N ILE A 75 3.26 -4.99 0.40
CA ILE A 75 2.50 -4.31 1.45
C ILE A 75 1.42 -5.24 2.01
N GLU A 76 0.64 -5.91 1.16
CA GLU A 76 -0.41 -6.83 1.64
C GLU A 76 0.19 -7.97 2.49
N GLU A 77 1.27 -8.60 2.03
CA GLU A 77 1.93 -9.68 2.76
C GLU A 77 2.55 -9.19 4.07
N CYS A 78 3.24 -8.05 4.02
CA CYS A 78 3.92 -7.49 5.18
C CYS A 78 2.94 -6.88 6.19
N CYS A 79 1.76 -6.40 5.79
CA CYS A 79 0.75 -5.90 6.74
C CYS A 79 0.32 -6.98 7.74
N ALA A 80 0.39 -8.26 7.36
CA ALA A 80 0.09 -9.36 8.27
C ALA A 80 1.22 -9.67 9.27
N SER A 81 2.47 -9.37 8.93
CA SER A 81 3.63 -10.02 9.56
C SER A 81 4.78 -9.08 9.95
N SER A 82 4.93 -7.92 9.30
CA SER A 82 6.11 -7.06 9.35
C SER A 82 5.73 -5.57 9.39
N PHE A 83 6.71 -4.70 9.68
CA PHE A 83 6.71 -3.22 9.76
C PHE A 83 5.61 -2.50 10.56
N LEU A 84 4.50 -3.15 10.89
CA LEU A 84 3.41 -2.66 11.74
C LEU A 84 3.52 -3.28 13.13
N SER A 85 3.13 -2.57 14.17
CA SER A 85 2.92 -3.16 15.50
C SER A 85 1.68 -4.06 15.53
N ALA A 86 1.59 -4.94 16.52
CA ALA A 86 0.44 -5.81 16.70
C ALA A 86 -0.88 -5.04 16.87
N ARG A 87 -0.85 -3.84 17.46
CA ARG A 87 -2.03 -2.97 17.61
C ARG A 87 -2.45 -2.39 16.26
N GLU A 88 -1.51 -1.83 15.49
CA GLU A 88 -1.77 -1.31 14.15
C GLU A 88 -2.36 -2.38 13.23
N ARG A 89 -1.77 -3.58 13.19
CA ARG A 89 -2.26 -4.69 12.36
C ARG A 89 -3.73 -5.01 12.63
N ARG A 90 -4.15 -5.04 13.89
CA ARG A 90 -5.55 -5.31 14.26
C ARG A 90 -6.50 -4.24 13.70
N VAL A 91 -6.16 -2.96 13.90
CA VAL A 91 -7.00 -1.84 13.48
C VAL A 91 -7.07 -1.74 11.95
N ILE A 92 -5.93 -1.89 11.27
CA ILE A 92 -5.82 -1.85 9.80
C ILE A 92 -6.59 -3.00 9.17
N ASN A 93 -6.39 -4.24 9.64
CA ASN A 93 -7.10 -5.40 9.11
C ASN A 93 -8.62 -5.29 9.31
N LEU A 94 -9.06 -4.76 10.46
CA LEU A 94 -10.48 -4.51 10.69
C LEU A 94 -11.03 -3.47 9.71
N ALA A 95 -10.33 -2.37 9.48
CA ALA A 95 -10.74 -1.33 8.54
C ALA A 95 -10.77 -1.85 7.09
N ALA A 96 -9.76 -2.63 6.70
CA ALA A 96 -9.67 -3.28 5.40
C ALA A 96 -10.87 -4.20 5.15
N ALA A 97 -11.19 -5.07 6.12
CA ALA A 97 -12.36 -5.96 6.05
C ALA A 97 -13.70 -5.20 6.03
N GLN A 98 -13.82 -4.09 6.76
CA GLN A 98 -15.02 -3.24 6.71
C GLN A 98 -15.21 -2.58 5.35
N ARG A 99 -14.12 -2.12 4.73
CA ARG A 99 -14.16 -1.50 3.40
C ARG A 99 -14.57 -2.51 2.33
N GLU A 100 -14.05 -3.73 2.37
CA GLU A 100 -14.42 -4.82 1.46
C GLU A 100 -15.94 -5.12 1.52
N ARG A 101 -16.50 -5.23 2.73
CA ARG A 101 -17.95 -5.44 2.91
C ARG A 101 -18.80 -4.31 2.35
N ARG A 102 -18.30 -3.06 2.36
CA ARG A 102 -19.01 -1.91 1.78
C ARG A 102 -18.96 -1.92 0.26
N SER A 103 -17.85 -2.35 -0.35
CA SER A 103 -17.76 -2.50 -1.81
C SER A 103 -18.66 -3.62 -2.34
N ASP A 104 -18.82 -4.70 -1.58
CA ASP A 104 -19.72 -5.81 -1.93
C ASP A 104 -21.19 -5.50 -1.62
N GLY A 105 -21.44 -4.48 -0.80
CA GLY A 105 -22.75 -4.04 -0.33
C GLY A 105 -23.58 -3.21 -1.31
N ARG A 106 -23.42 -3.37 -2.63
CA ARG A 106 -24.50 -2.93 -3.54
C ARG A 106 -25.72 -3.80 -3.20
N PRO A 107 -26.87 -3.22 -2.78
CA PRO A 107 -28.08 -3.99 -2.65
C PRO A 107 -28.46 -4.46 -4.05
N GLY A 108 -28.14 -5.71 -4.38
CA GLY A 108 -28.72 -6.37 -5.53
C GLY A 108 -30.24 -6.21 -5.43
N PRO A 109 -30.94 -5.80 -6.51
CA PRO A 109 -32.39 -5.70 -6.44
C PRO A 109 -32.92 -7.08 -6.04
N LYS A 110 -33.78 -7.11 -5.02
CA LYS A 110 -34.59 -8.28 -4.64
C LYS A 110 -35.30 -8.81 -5.89
N ARG A 111 -34.66 -9.70 -6.63
CA ARG A 111 -35.27 -10.42 -7.74
C ARG A 111 -36.08 -11.54 -7.12
N ARG A 112 -37.39 -11.32 -7.06
CA ARG A 112 -38.38 -12.39 -6.87
C ARG A 112 -38.02 -13.54 -7.80
N ARG A 113 -38.02 -14.76 -7.25
CA ARG A 113 -37.97 -16.03 -7.99
C ARG A 113 -39.02 -16.01 -9.10
N SER A 114 -38.57 -16.19 -10.33
CA SER A 114 -39.34 -16.84 -11.39
C SER A 114 -38.33 -17.44 -12.36
N ASP A 115 -38.51 -18.73 -12.63
CA ASP A 115 -37.63 -19.61 -13.38
C ASP A 115 -37.30 -19.08 -14.77
N THR A 116 -36.00 -18.98 -15.07
CA THR A 116 -35.48 -19.22 -16.42
C THR A 116 -34.00 -19.56 -16.29
N GLU A 117 -33.69 -20.80 -16.61
CA GLU A 117 -32.33 -21.28 -16.90
C GLU A 117 -31.70 -20.43 -18.02
N GLU A 118 -30.37 -20.53 -18.15
CA GLU A 118 -29.63 -20.07 -19.32
C GLU A 118 -29.15 -18.59 -19.33
N ALA A 119 -28.50 -18.13 -18.25
CA ALA A 119 -27.60 -16.96 -18.31
C ALA A 119 -26.49 -16.95 -17.23
N ALA A 120 -26.17 -18.11 -16.63
CA ALA A 120 -25.23 -18.20 -15.49
C ALA A 120 -23.78 -18.54 -15.88
N ALA A 121 -23.43 -18.57 -17.17
CA ALA A 121 -22.11 -19.05 -17.63
C ALA A 121 -21.16 -17.96 -18.20
N ALA A 122 -21.57 -16.69 -18.29
CA ALA A 122 -20.79 -15.66 -19.00
C ALA A 122 -20.21 -14.52 -18.12
N LYS A 123 -20.29 -14.63 -16.79
CA LYS A 123 -19.68 -13.63 -15.86
C LYS A 123 -18.78 -14.23 -14.78
N ALA A 124 -18.50 -15.53 -14.84
CA ALA A 124 -17.60 -16.22 -13.90
C ALA A 124 -16.16 -16.37 -14.42
N ALA A 125 -15.84 -15.86 -15.61
CA ALA A 125 -14.55 -16.08 -16.29
C ALA A 125 -13.55 -14.92 -16.20
N THR A 126 -13.80 -13.91 -15.38
CA THR A 126 -12.81 -12.85 -15.06
C THR A 126 -12.77 -12.50 -13.57
N ALA A 127 -13.16 -13.45 -12.71
CA ALA A 127 -12.71 -13.43 -11.33
C ALA A 127 -11.23 -13.83 -11.30
N THR A 128 -10.36 -12.91 -11.69
CA THR A 128 -8.98 -12.90 -11.18
C THR A 128 -9.11 -13.09 -9.68
N PRO A 129 -8.37 -14.04 -9.04
CA PRO A 129 -8.44 -14.18 -7.60
C PRO A 129 -8.20 -12.79 -7.01
N ALA A 130 -9.13 -12.37 -6.16
CA ALA A 130 -9.20 -11.03 -5.60
C ALA A 130 -7.94 -10.72 -4.78
N CYS A 131 -6.82 -10.43 -5.44
CA CYS A 131 -5.76 -9.61 -4.88
C CYS A 131 -6.27 -8.17 -4.93
N SER A 132 -7.34 -7.90 -4.16
CA SER A 132 -7.64 -6.52 -3.83
C SER A 132 -6.57 -6.11 -2.83
N HIS A 133 -5.84 -5.03 -3.11
CA HIS A 133 -4.86 -4.49 -2.18
C HIS A 133 -5.58 -3.85 -0.98
N LYS A 134 -6.15 -4.69 -0.11
CA LYS A 134 -7.09 -4.33 0.96
C LYS A 134 -6.42 -3.45 2.01
N CYS A 135 -5.21 -3.81 2.43
CA CYS A 135 -4.44 -3.03 3.38
C CYS A 135 -4.00 -1.71 2.74
N ALA A 136 -3.41 -1.74 1.54
CA ALA A 136 -2.99 -0.54 0.83
C ALA A 136 -4.17 0.43 0.58
N ALA A 137 -5.38 -0.10 0.41
CA ALA A 137 -6.59 0.69 0.25
C ALA A 137 -6.96 1.50 1.51
N VAL A 138 -6.63 1.05 2.71
CA VAL A 138 -6.98 1.77 3.97
C VAL A 138 -5.79 2.45 4.64
N LEU A 139 -4.56 2.09 4.26
CA LEU A 139 -3.35 2.69 4.80
C LEU A 139 -3.21 4.16 4.39
N PRO A 140 -3.00 5.07 5.37
CA PRO A 140 -2.53 6.42 5.09
C PRO A 140 -1.14 6.43 4.44
N VAL A 141 -0.83 7.49 3.70
CA VAL A 141 0.39 7.61 2.90
C VAL A 141 1.67 7.62 3.75
N GLU A 142 1.60 8.02 5.02
CA GLU A 142 2.72 7.95 5.97
C GLU A 142 3.25 6.52 6.15
N TYR A 143 2.38 5.51 6.04
CA TYR A 143 2.78 4.11 6.14
C TYR A 143 3.61 3.65 4.95
N LEU A 144 3.50 4.31 3.78
CA LEU A 144 4.36 4.03 2.65
C LEU A 144 5.82 4.42 2.92
N LEU A 145 6.06 5.51 3.68
CA LEU A 145 7.41 5.88 4.13
C LEU A 145 7.98 4.80 5.07
N ARG A 146 7.17 4.33 6.03
CA ARG A 146 7.59 3.27 6.95
C ARG A 146 7.90 1.98 6.19
N PHE A 147 7.07 1.63 5.21
CA PHE A 147 7.29 0.50 4.33
C PHE A 147 8.60 0.62 3.54
N PHE A 148 8.88 1.76 2.90
CA PHE A 148 10.12 1.96 2.15
C PHE A 148 11.37 1.88 3.03
N ILE A 149 11.32 2.28 4.31
CA ILE A 149 12.43 2.03 5.24
C ILE A 149 12.62 0.53 5.50
N ALA A 150 11.53 -0.23 5.62
CA ALA A 150 11.60 -1.67 5.86
C ALA A 150 11.95 -2.47 4.59
N LEU A 151 11.66 -1.94 3.40
CA LEU A 151 11.73 -2.63 2.12
C LEU A 151 13.09 -3.30 1.84
N PRO A 152 14.26 -2.66 2.04
CA PRO A 152 15.54 -3.32 1.83
C PRO A 152 15.71 -4.58 2.70
N SER A 153 15.27 -4.53 3.96
CA SER A 153 15.34 -5.67 4.87
C SER A 153 14.37 -6.78 4.46
N ILE A 154 13.17 -6.40 3.99
CA ILE A 154 12.17 -7.32 3.45
C ILE A 154 12.72 -8.06 2.23
N LEU A 155 13.32 -7.35 1.27
CA LEU A 155 13.91 -7.98 0.07
C LEU A 155 15.07 -8.92 0.42
N VAL A 156 15.94 -8.54 1.36
CA VAL A 156 17.00 -9.43 1.85
C VAL A 156 16.43 -10.70 2.49
N HIS A 157 15.27 -10.61 3.14
CA HIS A 157 14.58 -11.79 3.68
C HIS A 157 14.04 -12.69 2.56
N TYR A 158 13.43 -12.13 1.52
CA TYR A 158 12.99 -12.89 0.35
C TYR A 158 14.15 -13.58 -0.38
N ASP A 159 15.28 -12.89 -0.56
CA ASP A 159 16.48 -13.48 -1.18
C ASP A 159 16.94 -14.74 -0.41
N LYS A 160 16.87 -14.70 0.92
CA LYS A 160 17.22 -15.83 1.79
C LYS A 160 16.21 -16.98 1.70
N LEU A 161 14.92 -16.68 1.64
CA LEU A 161 13.86 -17.69 1.53
C LEU A 161 13.83 -18.36 0.16
N GLY A 162 14.04 -17.59 -0.92
CA GLY A 162 14.05 -18.08 -2.29
C GLY A 162 15.32 -18.83 -2.69
N GLY A 163 16.36 -18.82 -1.83
CA GLY A 163 17.65 -19.45 -2.13
C GLY A 163 18.41 -18.81 -3.30
N CYS A 164 17.97 -17.65 -3.77
CA CYS A 164 18.55 -16.93 -4.89
C CYS A 164 18.37 -15.42 -4.66
N ALA A 165 19.43 -14.65 -4.88
CA ALA A 165 19.36 -13.20 -4.80
C ALA A 165 18.57 -12.64 -5.99
N MET A 166 17.69 -11.66 -5.73
CA MET A 166 17.01 -10.92 -6.77
C MET A 166 18.04 -10.32 -7.75
N PRO A 167 17.96 -10.63 -9.06
CA PRO A 167 18.91 -10.11 -10.03
C PRO A 167 18.88 -8.59 -10.08
N ALA A 168 20.06 -7.97 -10.26
CA ALA A 168 20.20 -6.50 -10.34
C ALA A 168 19.29 -5.87 -11.41
N ALA A 169 19.03 -6.59 -12.50
CA ALA A 169 18.12 -6.18 -13.57
C ALA A 169 16.67 -5.95 -13.10
N TYR A 170 16.24 -6.56 -12.00
CA TYR A 170 14.92 -6.34 -11.39
C TYR A 170 14.99 -5.40 -10.18
N LYS A 171 16.11 -5.43 -9.45
CA LYS A 171 16.32 -4.62 -8.25
C LYS A 171 16.51 -3.13 -8.56
N GLN A 172 17.24 -2.80 -9.63
CA GLN A 172 17.47 -1.39 -10.01
C GLN A 172 16.17 -0.68 -10.42
N PRO A 173 15.31 -1.24 -11.30
CA PRO A 173 14.03 -0.62 -11.62
C PRO A 173 13.13 -0.40 -10.39
N LEU A 174 13.18 -1.30 -9.40
CA LEU A 174 12.44 -1.14 -8.16
C LEU A 174 12.96 0.06 -7.35
N TRP A 175 14.27 0.27 -7.28
CA TRP A 175 14.84 1.45 -6.63
C TRP A 175 14.51 2.73 -7.37
N ASP A 176 14.61 2.74 -8.69
CA ASP A 176 14.24 3.89 -9.50
C ASP A 176 12.75 4.25 -9.28
N TYR A 177 11.87 3.25 -9.24
CA TYR A 177 10.45 3.41 -8.91
C TYR A 177 10.26 4.00 -7.50
N VAL A 178 10.88 3.43 -6.47
CA VAL A 178 10.76 3.90 -5.08
C VAL A 178 11.26 5.34 -4.94
N ASN A 179 12.40 5.67 -5.56
CA ASN A 179 12.97 7.00 -5.52
C ASN A 179 12.09 8.02 -6.26
N ALA A 180 11.49 7.66 -7.40
CA ALA A 180 10.52 8.51 -8.08
C ALA A 180 9.25 8.75 -7.23
N VAL A 181 8.77 7.73 -6.52
CA VAL A 181 7.64 7.89 -5.59
C VAL A 181 8.03 8.80 -4.43
N LEU A 182 9.21 8.63 -3.82
CA LEU A 182 9.71 9.52 -2.77
C LEU A 182 9.87 10.97 -3.27
N ASP A 183 10.30 11.16 -4.51
CA ASP A 183 10.40 12.50 -5.08
C ASP A 183 9.03 13.18 -5.19
N ILE A 184 8.00 12.45 -5.63
CA ILE A 184 6.60 12.93 -5.65
C ILE A 184 6.09 13.22 -4.23
N MET A 185 6.42 12.37 -3.26
CA MET A 185 6.01 12.54 -1.87
C MET A 185 6.58 13.81 -1.23
N LYS A 186 7.65 14.42 -1.77
CA LYS A 186 8.15 15.70 -1.27
C LYS A 186 7.13 16.84 -1.41
N GLU A 187 6.24 16.74 -2.39
CA GLU A 187 5.31 17.81 -2.77
C GLU A 187 3.93 17.65 -2.11
N ILE A 188 3.68 16.54 -1.42
CA ILE A 188 2.38 16.29 -0.79
C ILE A 188 2.32 16.86 0.63
N THR A 189 1.10 17.20 1.06
CA THR A 189 0.82 17.52 2.46
C THR A 189 0.43 16.25 3.20
N PHE A 190 1.22 15.88 4.20
CA PHE A 190 0.95 14.76 5.11
C PHE A 190 -0.05 15.16 6.21
N VAL A 191 -0.66 14.17 6.84
CA VAL A 191 -1.59 14.40 7.96
C VAL A 191 -0.82 14.98 9.14
N ASP A 192 -1.34 16.09 9.70
CA ASP A 192 -0.81 16.65 10.93
C ASP A 192 -0.93 15.64 12.07
N THR A 193 0.19 15.42 12.79
CA THR A 193 0.26 14.62 14.01
C THR A 193 -0.81 14.98 15.05
N MET A 194 -1.27 16.23 15.11
CA MET A 194 -2.35 16.64 16.02
C MET A 194 -3.70 16.00 15.66
N SER A 195 -3.88 15.64 14.39
CA SER A 195 -5.06 14.95 13.86
C SER A 195 -4.97 13.43 13.98
N TYR A 196 -3.89 12.89 14.56
CA TYR A 196 -3.77 11.45 14.78
C TYR A 196 -4.78 10.97 15.83
N VAL A 197 -5.35 9.80 15.55
CA VAL A 197 -6.31 9.14 16.43
C VAL A 197 -5.62 8.10 17.27
N VAL A 198 -6.12 7.88 18.49
CA VAL A 198 -5.55 6.90 19.42
C VAL A 198 -5.70 5.49 18.84
N LEU A 199 -4.60 4.73 18.83
CA LEU A 199 -4.58 3.29 18.57
C LEU A 199 -5.11 2.56 19.80
N LYS A 200 -6.42 2.31 19.81
CA LYS A 200 -7.12 1.53 20.85
C LYS A 200 -6.91 0.03 20.68
#